data_AF-A0A924T1S5-F1
#
_entry.id   AF-A0A924T1S5-F1
#
_cell.length_a   1.000
_cell.length_b   1.000
_cell.length_c   1.000
_cell.angle_alpha   90.00
_cell.angle_beta   90.00
_cell.angle_gamma   90.00
#
_symmetry.space_group_name_H-M   'P 1'
#
loop_
_entity.id
_entity.type
_entity.pdbx_description
1 polymer ?
#
loop_
_entity_poly.entity_id
_entity_poly.type
_entity_poly.pdbx_seq_one_letter_code
_entity_poly.pdbx_strand_id
1 'polypeptide(L)'
;MSLMSREDMLRELELLPVWSLRSPQVDTAAISIAALPEVTALKKIIPIESNETIESISSIESLQVVIEQSITVELATQSPKLLACKHIASEDGNYLFVLPNTEMPAEESLLLRNILIAMRVKTKAIELPANTLDVLSLIQPKLIITMGEKVAQYLLQSDESLAGLRGILHHWQSVALVATYDLQHLLQILPDKAKAWDDLCFAMQTLQRLKSVA
;
A
#
# COMPACT_ATOMS: atom_id res chain seq x y z
N MET A 1 -5.71 -28.55 -21.47
CA MET A 1 -5.56 -27.12 -21.13
C MET A 1 -6.75 -26.74 -20.26
N SER A 2 -6.53 -26.40 -19.00
CA SER A 2 -7.58 -25.75 -18.18
C SER A 2 -7.12 -24.32 -17.91
N LEU A 3 -7.99 -23.35 -18.17
CA LEU A 3 -7.77 -21.99 -17.68
C LEU A 3 -8.16 -22.00 -16.20
N MET A 4 -7.23 -21.59 -15.33
CA MET A 4 -7.51 -21.40 -13.90
C MET A 4 -8.62 -20.35 -13.78
N SER A 5 -9.67 -20.65 -13.02
CA SER A 5 -10.78 -19.71 -12.88
C SER A 5 -10.34 -18.45 -12.12
N ARG A 6 -11.09 -17.35 -12.27
CA ARG A 6 -10.88 -16.14 -11.45
C ARG A 6 -10.94 -16.47 -9.96
N GLU A 7 -11.78 -17.43 -9.57
CA GLU A 7 -11.98 -17.86 -8.18
C GLU A 7 -10.81 -18.71 -7.67
N ASP A 8 -10.24 -19.58 -8.48
CA ASP A 8 -9.05 -20.37 -8.11
C ASP A 8 -7.80 -19.49 -8.01
N MET A 9 -7.68 -18.48 -8.89
CA MET A 9 -6.63 -17.47 -8.81
C MET A 9 -6.75 -16.62 -7.54
N LEU A 10 -7.98 -16.24 -7.15
CA LEU A 10 -8.23 -15.55 -5.87
C LEU A 10 -7.97 -16.46 -4.64
N ARG A 11 -8.12 -17.78 -4.77
CA ARG A 11 -7.71 -18.75 -3.73
C ARG A 11 -6.20 -18.88 -3.61
N GLU A 12 -5.47 -19.00 -4.72
CA GLU A 12 -3.99 -19.03 -4.72
C GLU A 12 -3.35 -17.72 -4.22
N LEU A 13 -4.06 -16.60 -4.35
CA LEU A 13 -3.67 -15.30 -3.76
C LEU A 13 -4.07 -15.14 -2.28
N GLU A 14 -4.67 -16.16 -1.65
CA GLU A 14 -5.17 -16.17 -0.26
C GLU A 14 -6.26 -15.10 0.03
N LEU A 15 -7.13 -14.79 -0.95
CA LEU A 15 -8.08 -13.68 -0.89
C LEU A 15 -9.50 -14.07 -0.43
N LEU A 16 -9.62 -15.08 0.42
CA LEU A 16 -10.85 -15.45 1.13
C LEU A 16 -10.53 -15.75 2.61
N PRO A 17 -11.44 -15.48 3.55
CA PRO A 17 -11.27 -15.79 4.97
C PRO A 17 -11.43 -17.29 5.27
N VAL A 18 -10.63 -18.13 4.61
CA VAL A 18 -10.67 -19.59 4.76
C VAL A 18 -9.80 -20.01 5.94
N TRP A 19 -10.46 -20.13 7.09
CA TRP A 19 -10.19 -21.14 8.12
C TRP A 19 -8.70 -21.47 8.34
N SER A 20 -8.04 -20.74 9.25
CA SER A 20 -6.68 -21.06 9.72
C SER A 20 -6.52 -22.56 9.94
N LEU A 21 -5.53 -23.16 9.26
CA LEU A 21 -5.28 -24.59 9.25
C LEU A 21 -5.29 -25.10 10.71
N ARG A 22 -6.12 -26.12 11.00
CA ARG A 22 -6.21 -26.64 12.38
C ARG A 22 -4.82 -27.08 12.82
N SER A 23 -4.22 -26.33 13.74
CA SER A 23 -3.11 -26.82 14.56
C SER A 23 -3.53 -28.19 15.11
N PRO A 24 -2.66 -29.21 15.08
CA PRO A 24 -2.99 -30.51 15.63
C PRO A 24 -3.46 -30.31 17.08
N GLN A 25 -4.62 -30.86 17.41
CA GLN A 25 -5.14 -30.81 18.77
C GLN A 25 -4.09 -31.48 19.66
N VAL A 26 -3.67 -30.81 20.74
CA VAL A 26 -2.91 -31.49 21.79
C VAL A 26 -3.90 -32.43 22.46
N ASP A 27 -3.73 -33.74 22.23
CA ASP A 27 -4.70 -34.75 22.65
C ASP A 27 -4.98 -34.64 24.16
N THR A 28 -6.26 -34.45 24.50
CA THR A 28 -6.71 -34.23 25.88
C THR A 28 -6.76 -35.54 26.65
N ALA A 29 -5.59 -36.04 27.05
CA ALA A 29 -5.39 -37.30 27.76
C ALA A 29 -5.52 -37.17 29.30
N ALA A 30 -6.66 -36.65 29.75
CA ALA A 30 -7.21 -36.78 31.12
C ALA A 30 -6.44 -36.15 32.31
N ILE A 31 -7.03 -36.33 33.51
CA ILE A 31 -6.57 -35.93 34.87
C ILE A 31 -6.64 -34.42 35.16
N SER A 32 -7.28 -33.92 36.23
CA SER A 32 -8.38 -34.44 37.07
C SER A 32 -9.02 -33.26 37.85
N ILE A 33 -10.26 -33.39 38.31
CA ILE A 33 -10.96 -32.37 39.12
C ILE A 33 -10.70 -32.65 40.61
N ALA A 34 -10.16 -31.67 41.37
CA ALA A 34 -10.11 -31.73 42.83
C ALA A 34 -9.99 -30.35 43.51
N ALA A 35 -10.75 -30.18 44.61
CA ALA A 35 -10.56 -29.25 45.74
C ALA A 35 -10.58 -27.70 45.55
N LEU A 36 -11.65 -27.09 46.06
CA LEU A 36 -11.65 -25.76 46.72
C LEU A 36 -10.91 -25.85 48.08
N PRO A 37 -10.36 -24.76 48.65
CA PRO A 37 -11.17 -23.80 49.42
C PRO A 37 -10.73 -22.31 49.36
N GLU A 38 -11.50 -21.47 50.06
CA GLU A 38 -11.28 -20.03 50.26
C GLU A 38 -10.06 -19.72 51.16
N VAL A 39 -9.37 -18.59 50.94
CA VAL A 39 -8.93 -17.71 52.06
C VAL A 39 -9.03 -16.22 51.69
N THR A 40 -9.65 -15.49 52.61
CA THR A 40 -9.86 -14.05 52.75
C THR A 40 -8.58 -13.18 52.73
N ALA A 41 -8.77 -11.85 52.56
CA ALA A 41 -7.92 -10.75 53.09
C ALA A 41 -6.67 -10.32 52.28
N LEU A 42 -6.18 -9.06 52.27
CA LEU A 42 -6.61 -7.68 52.66
C LEU A 42 -5.45 -6.70 52.17
N LYS A 43 -5.43 -5.34 52.12
CA LYS A 43 -6.35 -4.20 52.40
C LYS A 43 -5.65 -2.84 52.14
N LYS A 44 -6.34 -1.85 51.53
CA LYS A 44 -6.09 -0.37 51.63
C LYS A 44 -4.90 0.17 50.78
N ILE A 45 -4.88 1.38 50.15
CA ILE A 45 -5.18 2.79 50.55
C ILE A 45 -5.94 3.52 49.39
N ILE A 46 -7.20 4.00 49.51
CA ILE A 46 -7.78 5.32 49.98
C ILE A 46 -7.22 6.65 49.38
N PRO A 47 -8.02 7.77 49.32
CA PRO A 47 -8.24 8.45 48.04
C PRO A 47 -7.98 9.97 48.10
N ILE A 48 -8.51 10.72 47.11
CA ILE A 48 -8.75 12.16 47.19
C ILE A 48 -10.20 12.42 46.71
N GLU A 49 -10.94 13.24 47.45
CA GLU A 49 -12.32 13.63 47.14
C GLU A 49 -12.41 15.08 46.59
N SER A 50 -13.59 15.41 46.09
CA SER A 50 -14.04 16.67 45.47
C SER A 50 -13.61 17.98 46.12
N ASN A 51 -13.50 19.04 45.29
CA ASN A 51 -14.33 20.23 45.49
C ASN A 51 -14.51 21.07 44.21
N GLU A 52 -15.67 21.70 44.08
CA GLU A 52 -15.96 22.75 43.09
C GLU A 52 -15.59 24.14 43.63
N THR A 53 -15.34 25.11 42.74
CA THR A 53 -15.79 26.52 42.84
C THR A 53 -15.50 27.22 41.49
N ILE A 54 -16.30 28.24 41.15
CA ILE A 54 -16.35 28.92 39.84
C ILE A 54 -15.68 30.31 39.92
N GLU A 55 -15.56 30.98 38.76
CA GLU A 55 -15.45 32.44 38.58
C GLU A 55 -14.07 33.13 38.73
N SER A 56 -13.52 33.58 37.58
CA SER A 56 -13.35 35.02 37.27
C SER A 56 -12.86 35.20 35.82
N ILE A 57 -13.40 36.19 35.08
CA ILE A 57 -13.01 36.50 33.69
C ILE A 57 -12.82 38.01 33.49
N SER A 58 -11.73 38.40 32.84
CA SER A 58 -11.42 39.76 32.34
C SER A 58 -10.43 39.61 31.16
N SER A 59 -10.60 40.07 29.91
CA SER A 59 -11.33 41.23 29.34
C SER A 59 -10.78 42.59 29.84
N ILE A 60 -10.44 43.61 29.03
CA ILE A 60 -10.38 43.86 27.56
C ILE A 60 -8.88 44.21 27.23
N GLU A 61 -8.27 44.24 26.02
CA GLU A 61 -8.36 45.00 24.74
C GLU A 61 -7.67 44.17 23.60
N SER A 62 -7.76 44.36 22.27
CA SER A 62 -7.98 45.49 21.32
C SER A 62 -6.67 46.21 20.87
N LEU A 63 -6.33 46.50 19.60
CA LEU A 63 -6.94 46.34 18.24
C LEU A 63 -5.86 45.78 17.26
N GLN A 64 -5.97 45.67 15.91
CA GLN A 64 -6.91 46.26 14.94
C GLN A 64 -7.09 45.48 13.62
N VAL A 65 -8.30 45.65 13.08
CA VAL A 65 -8.83 45.19 11.77
C VAL A 65 -8.15 45.87 10.58
N VAL A 66 -7.85 45.10 9.52
CA VAL A 66 -8.17 45.46 8.12
C VAL A 66 -8.66 44.18 7.40
N ILE A 67 -9.74 44.30 6.62
CA ILE A 67 -10.14 43.30 5.62
C ILE A 67 -9.96 43.96 4.25
N GLU A 68 -9.10 43.42 3.40
CA GLU A 68 -9.13 43.68 1.97
C GLU A 68 -9.09 42.36 1.19
N GLN A 69 -9.84 42.32 0.09
CA GLN A 69 -9.99 41.12 -0.73
C GLN A 69 -8.83 41.04 -1.73
N SER A 70 -8.19 39.88 -1.83
CA SER A 70 -7.29 39.55 -2.92
C SER A 70 -7.36 38.05 -3.19
N ILE A 71 -7.94 37.71 -4.35
CA ILE A 71 -8.02 36.32 -4.84
C ILE A 71 -6.65 36.01 -5.46
N THR A 72 -5.67 35.69 -4.61
CA THR A 72 -4.39 35.17 -5.08
C THR A 72 -4.59 33.70 -5.47
N VAL A 73 -4.64 33.44 -6.77
CA VAL A 73 -4.47 32.07 -7.29
C VAL A 73 -3.01 31.71 -7.10
N GLU A 74 -2.66 31.19 -5.92
CA GLU A 74 -1.34 30.62 -5.66
C GLU A 74 -1.19 29.33 -6.47
N LEU A 75 -0.71 29.50 -7.70
CA LEU A 75 -0.20 28.44 -8.56
C LEU A 75 0.90 27.71 -7.80
N ALA A 76 0.54 26.61 -7.13
CA ALA A 76 1.41 25.91 -6.19
C ALA A 76 2.54 25.18 -6.94
N THR A 77 3.60 25.92 -7.29
CA THR A 77 4.85 25.38 -7.83
C THR A 77 5.63 24.60 -6.76
N GLN A 78 5.05 23.50 -6.30
CA GLN A 78 5.70 22.55 -5.41
C GLN A 78 6.62 21.67 -6.25
N SER A 79 7.87 22.12 -6.42
CA SER A 79 8.95 21.30 -6.97
C SER A 79 8.91 19.90 -6.35
N PRO A 80 8.88 18.82 -7.15
CA PRO A 80 8.46 17.51 -6.66
C PRO A 80 9.38 17.03 -5.55
N LYS A 81 8.81 16.90 -4.35
CA LYS A 81 9.49 16.40 -3.16
C LYS A 81 10.08 15.02 -3.48
N LEU A 82 11.41 14.92 -3.50
CA LEU A 82 12.15 13.77 -4.04
C LEU A 82 11.68 12.46 -3.39
N LEU A 83 10.77 11.75 -4.04
CA LEU A 83 10.19 10.52 -3.51
C LEU A 83 11.19 9.41 -3.78
N ALA A 84 11.95 9.05 -2.73
CA ALA A 84 12.72 7.82 -2.77
C ALA A 84 11.78 6.65 -3.12
N CYS A 85 12.11 5.96 -4.20
CA CYS A 85 11.37 4.80 -4.68
C CYS A 85 12.20 3.53 -4.44
N LYS A 86 11.53 2.40 -4.22
CA LYS A 86 12.12 1.06 -4.32
C LYS A 86 11.77 0.48 -5.69
N HIS A 87 12.76 -0.10 -6.36
CA HIS A 87 12.61 -0.66 -7.71
C HIS A 87 12.82 -2.17 -7.70
N ILE A 88 11.97 -2.90 -8.43
CA ILE A 88 12.07 -4.35 -8.59
C ILE A 88 11.90 -4.68 -10.07
N ALA A 89 12.88 -5.37 -10.66
CA ALA A 89 12.89 -5.67 -12.08
C ALA A 89 12.54 -7.14 -12.34
N SER A 90 11.96 -7.42 -13.51
CA SER A 90 11.83 -8.79 -13.99
C SER A 90 13.18 -9.37 -14.42
N GLU A 91 13.38 -10.67 -14.21
CA GLU A 91 14.53 -11.42 -14.76
C GLU A 91 14.60 -11.30 -16.29
N ASP A 92 13.44 -11.24 -16.97
CA ASP A 92 13.34 -11.07 -18.42
C ASP A 92 13.55 -9.61 -18.88
N GLY A 93 13.89 -8.67 -17.98
CA GLY A 93 14.03 -7.23 -18.24
C GLY A 93 12.74 -6.48 -18.59
N ASN A 94 11.65 -7.17 -18.95
CA ASN A 94 10.47 -6.56 -19.56
C ASN A 94 9.65 -5.63 -18.63
N TYR A 95 9.56 -5.96 -17.35
CA TYR A 95 8.79 -5.21 -16.35
C TYR A 95 9.72 -4.52 -15.34
N LEU A 96 9.38 -3.29 -14.97
CA LEU A 96 9.91 -2.58 -13.82
C LEU A 96 8.77 -2.19 -12.88
N PHE A 97 8.77 -2.72 -11.66
CA PHE A 97 7.87 -2.31 -10.58
C PHE A 97 8.52 -1.18 -9.79
N VAL A 98 7.75 -0.12 -9.53
CA VAL A 98 8.18 1.03 -8.72
C VAL A 98 7.23 1.14 -7.53
N LEU A 99 7.80 1.16 -6.33
CA LEU A 99 7.11 1.17 -5.04
C LEU A 99 7.63 2.35 -4.20
N PRO A 100 6.87 2.84 -3.21
CA PRO A 100 7.42 3.81 -2.26
C PRO A 100 8.61 3.21 -1.50
N ASN A 101 9.59 4.03 -1.12
CA ASN A 101 10.67 3.62 -0.20
C ASN A 101 10.17 3.62 1.25
N THR A 102 9.21 2.74 1.54
CA THR A 102 8.77 2.35 2.88
C THR A 102 9.51 1.08 3.29
N GLU A 103 9.75 0.86 4.59
CA GLU A 103 10.16 -0.45 5.08
C GLU A 103 9.02 -1.45 4.83
N MET A 104 9.30 -2.49 4.04
CA MET A 104 8.28 -3.44 3.59
C MET A 104 8.06 -4.54 4.65
N PRO A 105 6.91 -4.57 5.36
CA PRO A 105 6.61 -5.65 6.30
C PRO A 105 6.42 -6.98 5.59
N ALA A 106 6.49 -8.08 6.35
CA ALA A 106 6.38 -9.44 5.82
C ALA A 106 5.09 -9.63 4.98
N GLU A 107 3.96 -9.06 5.41
CA GLU A 107 2.67 -9.15 4.72
C GLU A 107 2.67 -8.45 3.35
N GLU A 108 3.27 -7.26 3.23
CA GLU A 108 3.40 -6.56 1.94
C GLU A 108 4.34 -7.32 0.99
N SER A 109 5.43 -7.86 1.52
CA SER A 109 6.37 -8.68 0.73
C SER A 109 5.73 -9.98 0.24
N LEU A 110 4.84 -10.60 1.05
CA LEU A 110 4.09 -11.79 0.69
C LEU A 110 3.00 -11.48 -0.35
N LEU A 111 2.25 -10.39 -0.17
CA LEU A 111 1.26 -9.93 -1.15
C LEU A 111 1.92 -9.66 -2.51
N LEU A 112 3.04 -8.92 -2.53
CA LEU A 112 3.81 -8.66 -3.73
C LEU A 112 4.32 -9.96 -4.37
N ARG A 113 4.88 -10.87 -3.59
CA ARG A 113 5.33 -12.19 -4.07
C ARG A 113 4.19 -12.99 -4.70
N ASN A 114 3.01 -13.00 -4.08
CA ASN A 114 1.84 -13.73 -4.59
C ASN A 114 1.31 -13.10 -5.89
N ILE A 115 1.28 -11.76 -5.97
CA ILE A 115 1.00 -11.01 -7.22
C ILE A 115 1.98 -11.41 -8.34
N LEU A 116 3.28 -11.40 -8.07
CA LEU A 116 4.32 -11.74 -9.05
C LEU A 116 4.20 -13.20 -9.54
N ILE A 117 3.87 -14.13 -8.65
CA ILE A 117 3.60 -15.54 -8.99
C ILE A 117 2.36 -15.67 -9.90
N ALA A 118 1.26 -14.96 -9.58
CA ALA A 118 0.05 -14.97 -10.40
C ALA A 118 0.29 -14.35 -11.79
N MET A 119 1.09 -13.29 -11.89
CA MET A 119 1.56 -12.71 -13.17
C MET A 119 2.58 -13.61 -13.90
N ARG A 120 3.08 -14.67 -13.24
CA ARG A 120 4.21 -15.52 -13.67
C ARG A 120 5.50 -14.74 -13.97
N VAL A 121 5.68 -13.60 -13.29
CA VAL A 121 6.87 -12.75 -13.44
C VAL A 121 7.93 -13.18 -12.44
N LYS A 122 9.04 -13.73 -12.94
CA LYS A 122 10.25 -13.87 -12.15
C LYS A 122 10.89 -12.50 -11.94
N THR A 123 11.30 -12.21 -10.71
CA THR A 123 11.94 -10.94 -10.35
C THR A 123 13.39 -11.11 -9.94
N LYS A 124 14.25 -10.28 -10.53
CA LYS A 124 15.56 -9.96 -9.97
C LYS A 124 15.36 -8.74 -9.06
N ALA A 125 15.41 -8.95 -7.75
CA ALA A 125 15.47 -7.83 -6.82
C ALA A 125 16.78 -7.09 -7.05
N ILE A 126 16.71 -5.82 -7.48
CA ILE A 126 17.87 -4.94 -7.62
C ILE A 126 17.53 -3.66 -6.86
N GLU A 127 17.90 -3.63 -5.58
CA GLU A 127 17.71 -2.48 -4.72
C GLU A 127 18.72 -1.37 -5.09
N LEU A 128 18.42 -0.68 -6.18
CA LEU A 128 19.16 0.47 -6.70
C LEU A 128 18.77 1.74 -5.91
N PRO A 129 19.72 2.66 -5.68
CA PRO A 129 19.47 3.85 -4.86
C PRO A 129 18.62 4.90 -5.60
N ALA A 130 17.48 5.23 -5.00
CA ALA A 130 16.66 6.44 -5.17
C ALA A 130 16.04 6.77 -6.54
N ASN A 131 16.79 6.76 -7.65
CA ASN A 131 16.37 7.42 -8.90
C ASN A 131 15.92 6.44 -10.01
N THR A 132 14.63 6.51 -10.35
CA THR A 132 14.00 5.71 -11.42
C THR A 132 14.66 5.89 -12.80
N LEU A 133 15.28 7.04 -13.09
CA LEU A 133 15.91 7.29 -14.39
C LEU A 133 17.20 6.49 -14.60
N ASP A 134 17.98 6.29 -13.53
CA ASP A 134 19.21 5.49 -13.58
C ASP A 134 18.88 4.00 -13.72
N VAL A 135 17.82 3.56 -13.03
CA VAL A 135 17.25 2.20 -13.17
C VAL A 135 16.70 1.96 -14.57
N LEU A 136 16.00 2.93 -15.15
CA LEU A 136 15.51 2.87 -16.54
C LEU A 136 16.68 2.69 -17.52
N SER A 137 17.75 3.48 -17.34
CA SER A 137 18.94 3.45 -18.20
C SER A 137 19.69 2.11 -18.14
N LEU A 138 19.71 1.48 -16.96
CA LEU A 138 20.37 0.18 -16.72
C LEU A 138 19.57 -1.03 -17.23
N ILE A 139 18.23 -0.97 -17.17
CA ILE A 139 17.37 -2.15 -17.36
C ILE A 139 16.55 -2.10 -18.66
N GLN A 140 16.26 -0.90 -19.17
CA GLN A 140 15.46 -0.66 -20.39
C GLN A 140 14.13 -1.45 -20.44
N PRO A 141 13.29 -1.35 -19.39
CA PRO A 141 12.01 -2.05 -19.35
C PRO A 141 11.07 -1.62 -20.48
N LYS A 142 10.24 -2.56 -20.95
CA LYS A 142 9.17 -2.29 -21.92
C LYS A 142 7.89 -1.75 -21.26
N LEU A 143 7.70 -2.05 -19.96
CA LEU A 143 6.56 -1.59 -19.17
C LEU A 143 6.97 -1.27 -17.73
N ILE A 144 6.53 -0.12 -17.24
CA ILE A 144 6.66 0.30 -15.84
C ILE A 144 5.30 0.12 -15.15
N ILE A 145 5.30 -0.41 -13.93
CA ILE A 145 4.11 -0.54 -13.09
C ILE A 145 4.38 0.24 -11.79
N THR A 146 3.58 1.28 -11.53
CA THR A 146 3.67 2.09 -10.31
C THR A 146 2.66 1.58 -9.28
N MET A 147 3.16 1.18 -8.12
CA MET A 147 2.37 0.80 -6.95
C MET A 147 2.16 2.04 -6.09
N GLY A 148 0.91 2.49 -5.97
CA GLY A 148 0.50 3.58 -5.11
C GLY A 148 0.46 4.96 -5.77
N GLU A 149 -0.50 5.77 -5.29
CA GLU A 149 -0.82 7.10 -5.83
C GLU A 149 0.40 8.04 -5.90
N LYS A 150 1.12 8.18 -4.79
CA LYS A 150 2.28 9.11 -4.68
C LYS A 150 3.41 8.76 -5.65
N VAL A 151 3.57 7.48 -5.99
CA VAL A 151 4.59 7.02 -6.96
C VAL A 151 4.15 7.35 -8.39
N ALA A 152 2.88 7.12 -8.71
CA ALA A 152 2.29 7.47 -10.00
C ALA A 152 2.34 8.99 -10.25
N GLN A 153 1.89 9.80 -9.28
CA GLN A 153 1.93 11.26 -9.31
C GLN A 153 3.37 11.79 -9.47
N TYR A 154 4.34 11.25 -8.71
CA TYR A 154 5.74 11.65 -8.78
C TYR A 154 6.40 11.38 -10.13
N LEU A 155 6.13 10.23 -10.77
CA LEU A 155 6.68 9.93 -12.09
C LEU A 155 5.95 10.71 -13.20
N LEU A 156 4.61 10.76 -13.17
CA LEU A 156 3.81 11.40 -14.21
C LEU A 156 3.75 12.94 -14.11
N GLN A 157 4.25 13.52 -13.01
CA GLN A 157 4.21 14.97 -12.74
C GLN A 157 2.78 15.53 -12.80
N SER A 158 1.85 14.81 -12.18
CA SER A 158 0.42 15.10 -12.14
C SER A 158 -0.11 15.00 -10.71
N ASP A 159 -1.01 15.90 -10.32
CA ASP A 159 -1.71 15.90 -9.03
C ASP A 159 -3.04 15.10 -9.09
N GLU A 160 -3.29 14.37 -10.19
CA GLU A 160 -4.49 13.54 -10.34
C GLU A 160 -4.51 12.36 -9.35
N SER A 161 -5.67 12.10 -8.75
CA SER A 161 -5.85 10.96 -7.83
C SER A 161 -5.64 9.61 -8.54
N LEU A 162 -5.29 8.56 -7.80
CA LEU A 162 -5.07 7.23 -8.37
C LEU A 162 -6.27 6.71 -9.17
N ALA A 163 -7.49 7.13 -8.81
CA ALA A 163 -8.72 6.72 -9.49
C ALA A 163 -8.79 7.16 -10.96
N GLY A 164 -8.14 8.26 -11.34
CA GLY A 164 -8.00 8.71 -12.73
C GLY A 164 -6.74 8.17 -13.42
N LEU A 165 -5.64 8.02 -12.67
CA LEU A 165 -4.39 7.48 -13.21
C LEU A 165 -4.44 5.97 -13.53
N ARG A 166 -5.27 5.18 -12.83
CA ARG A 166 -5.37 3.73 -13.04
C ARG A 166 -6.26 3.32 -14.21
N GLY A 167 -6.08 2.11 -14.72
CA GLY A 167 -6.83 1.59 -15.89
C GLY A 167 -6.55 2.28 -17.23
N ILE A 168 -5.61 3.25 -17.26
CA ILE A 168 -5.17 3.99 -18.45
C ILE A 168 -3.70 3.66 -18.73
N LEU A 169 -3.31 3.70 -20.01
CA LEU A 169 -1.92 3.56 -20.44
C LEU A 169 -1.23 4.94 -20.52
N HIS A 170 -0.34 5.20 -19.56
CA HIS A 170 0.51 6.39 -19.55
C HIS A 170 1.85 6.11 -20.23
N HIS A 171 2.64 7.17 -20.44
CA HIS A 171 4.00 7.06 -20.96
C HIS A 171 4.94 7.96 -20.17
N TRP A 172 6.10 7.43 -19.77
CA TRP A 172 7.14 8.14 -19.03
C TRP A 172 8.50 7.80 -19.63
N GLN A 173 9.31 8.81 -19.96
CA GLN A 173 10.63 8.62 -20.63
C GLN A 173 10.53 7.74 -21.90
N SER A 174 9.44 7.88 -22.67
CA SER A 174 9.06 7.04 -23.82
C SER A 174 8.74 5.56 -23.52
N VAL A 175 8.71 5.15 -22.25
CA VAL A 175 8.31 3.80 -21.82
C VAL A 175 6.86 3.81 -21.34
N ALA A 176 6.12 2.75 -21.67
CA ALA A 176 4.74 2.56 -21.22
C ALA A 176 4.66 2.43 -19.68
N LEU A 177 3.67 3.08 -19.06
CA LEU A 177 3.48 3.10 -17.61
C LEU A 177 2.01 2.81 -17.26
N VAL A 178 1.78 1.94 -16.27
CA VAL A 178 0.45 1.66 -15.69
C VAL A 178 0.49 1.92 -14.18
N ALA A 179 -0.52 2.62 -13.65
CA ALA A 179 -0.69 2.87 -12.22
C ALA A 179 -1.67 1.89 -11.58
N THR A 180 -1.37 1.46 -10.36
CA THR A 180 -2.26 0.63 -9.53
C THR A 180 -2.11 0.96 -8.04
N TYR A 181 -2.85 0.26 -7.18
CA TYR A 181 -2.90 0.49 -5.75
C TYR A 181 -1.56 0.22 -5.03
N ASP A 182 -1.41 0.84 -3.86
CA ASP A 182 -0.28 0.57 -2.97
C ASP A 182 -0.46 -0.76 -2.22
N LEU A 183 0.64 -1.45 -1.90
CA LEU A 183 0.59 -2.74 -1.19
C LEU A 183 -0.06 -2.61 0.19
N GLN A 184 0.22 -1.53 0.93
CA GLN A 184 -0.35 -1.28 2.25
C GLN A 184 -1.86 -1.02 2.17
N HIS A 185 -2.29 -0.23 1.18
CA HIS A 185 -3.71 0.00 0.88
C HIS A 185 -4.42 -1.32 0.57
N LEU A 186 -3.80 -2.19 -0.23
CA LEU A 186 -4.39 -3.47 -0.60
C LEU A 186 -4.51 -4.45 0.57
N LEU A 187 -3.60 -4.42 1.55
CA LEU A 187 -3.76 -5.19 2.80
C LEU A 187 -4.96 -4.69 3.63
N GLN A 188 -5.14 -3.38 3.71
CA GLN A 188 -6.25 -2.76 4.47
C GLN A 188 -7.62 -2.94 3.79
N ILE A 189 -7.68 -2.79 2.46
CA ILE A 189 -8.93 -2.75 1.69
C ILE A 189 -8.96 -3.91 0.68
N LEU A 190 -9.34 -5.08 1.20
CA LEU A 190 -9.48 -6.32 0.43
C LEU A 190 -10.26 -6.21 -0.90
N PRO A 191 -11.41 -5.50 -1.02
CA PRO A 191 -12.13 -5.43 -2.31
C PRO A 191 -11.36 -4.68 -3.40
N ASP A 192 -10.39 -3.83 -3.05
CA ASP A 192 -9.55 -3.14 -4.03
C ASP A 192 -8.47 -4.06 -4.62
N LYS A 193 -8.19 -5.22 -4.02
CA LYS A 193 -7.30 -6.24 -4.61
C LYS A 193 -7.83 -6.76 -5.94
N ALA A 194 -9.16 -6.86 -6.10
CA ALA A 194 -9.76 -7.20 -7.39
C ALA A 194 -9.49 -6.12 -8.45
N LYS A 195 -9.64 -4.85 -8.08
CA LYS A 195 -9.37 -3.70 -8.95
C LYS A 195 -7.89 -3.63 -9.35
N ALA A 196 -6.98 -3.83 -8.40
CA ALA A 196 -5.55 -3.91 -8.68
C ALA A 196 -5.19 -5.06 -9.60
N TRP A 197 -5.82 -6.23 -9.42
CA TRP A 197 -5.63 -7.35 -10.33
C TRP A 197 -6.12 -7.04 -11.76
N ASP A 198 -7.24 -6.32 -11.91
CA ASP A 198 -7.72 -5.87 -13.21
C ASP A 198 -6.72 -4.88 -13.89
N ASP A 199 -6.07 -3.98 -13.12
CA ASP A 199 -4.98 -3.10 -13.60
C ASP A 199 -3.74 -3.91 -14.05
N LEU A 200 -3.36 -4.95 -13.29
CA LEU A 200 -2.23 -5.82 -13.62
C LEU A 200 -2.52 -6.70 -14.84
N CYS A 201 -3.77 -7.14 -15.03
CA CYS A 201 -4.23 -7.77 -16.27
C CYS A 201 -4.11 -6.82 -17.47
N PHE A 202 -4.49 -5.55 -17.33
CA PHE A 202 -4.30 -4.54 -18.37
C PHE A 202 -2.82 -4.29 -18.69
N ALA A 203 -1.95 -4.26 -17.66
CA ALA A 203 -0.50 -4.18 -17.82
C ALA A 203 0.07 -5.38 -18.61
N MET A 204 -0.31 -6.61 -18.25
CA MET A 204 0.11 -7.83 -18.97
C MET A 204 -0.33 -7.84 -20.44
N GLN A 205 -1.58 -7.47 -20.72
CA GLN A 205 -2.10 -7.35 -22.10
C GLN A 205 -1.37 -6.26 -22.90
N THR A 206 -1.02 -5.15 -22.25
CA THR A 206 -0.24 -4.06 -22.87
C THR A 206 1.17 -4.54 -23.24
N LEU A 207 1.88 -5.25 -22.35
CA LEU A 207 3.19 -5.81 -22.69
C LEU A 207 3.09 -6.83 -23.84
N GLN A 208 2.06 -7.67 -23.87
CA GLN A 208 1.85 -8.61 -24.99
C GLN A 208 1.70 -7.87 -26.32
N ARG A 209 0.93 -6.77 -26.36
CA ARG A 209 0.78 -5.91 -27.54
C ARG A 209 2.11 -5.26 -27.95
N LEU A 210 2.86 -4.72 -26.99
CA LEU A 210 4.21 -4.14 -27.23
C LEU A 210 5.25 -5.18 -27.69
N LYS A 211 5.04 -6.46 -27.35
CA LYS A 211 5.86 -7.60 -27.85
C LYS A 211 5.43 -8.13 -29.22
N SER A 212 4.25 -7.79 -29.72
CA SER A 212 3.77 -8.21 -31.06
C SER A 212 3.99 -7.17 -32.17
N VAL A 213 4.46 -5.98 -31.82
CA VAL A 213 4.68 -4.84 -32.74
C VAL A 213 6.17 -4.61 -33.04
N ALA A 214 7.07 -5.37 -32.40
CA ALA A 214 8.52 -5.29 -32.49
C ALA A 214 9.13 -6.66 -32.81
#